data_AF-A0A2E6H7E5-F1
#
_entry.id   AF-A0A2E6H7E5-F1
#
_cell.length_a   1.000
_cell.length_b   1.000
_cell.length_c   1.000
_cell.angle_alpha   90.00
_cell.angle_beta   90.00
_cell.angle_gamma   90.00
#
_symmetry.space_group_name_H-M   'P 1'
#
loop_
_entity.id
_entity.type
_entity.pdbx_description
1 polymer ?
#
loop_
_entity_poly.entity_id
_entity_poly.type
_entity_poly.pdbx_seq_one_letter_code
_entity_poly.pdbx_strand_id
1 'polypeptide(L)'
;MMATLKSFLLVLTFALTSYANAGTVEAFSKRFELVKKEGKLVAIRDRSLSFKFSIKPYLKFIKETLLEEQRIMASKEDYAAELEELFAEEFYEKGDRNNQNIRYLVRSMEELKSIDVEKVFNDPGFKEVVTKFEKKLGEAMLSLDPRVVARLDNPTFFYKRTVGYQAVKWALNFAKSKLSSVPILNTASYIIVRVEKLIRERRLFHQNMMMHYFENYSEDKLGMTHEEVNLTWSSIYESRIPWYAFWESTAAKENWMKYGVTKFFAGVRTANNRFRQHQSNYSRVGRRFNFAFRGATYKDQDVIVNMVDSQNQFNMKPAIAYYVHNPSKIKRTRVVLQLAGLGISFVPIPGFIKNIASNYFKSFYETQKITEGALYGYFESNGAKEDMAVLREQYLNPFDNLKL
;
A
#
# COMPACT_ATOMS: atom_id res chain seq x y z
N MET A 1 38.93 -50.92 -29.65
CA MET A 1 38.82 -49.45 -29.49
C MET A 1 37.46 -49.19 -28.84
N MET A 2 37.32 -49.09 -27.50
CA MET A 2 37.76 -47.97 -26.64
C MET A 2 37.48 -46.62 -27.33
N ALA A 3 36.69 -45.68 -26.81
CA ALA A 3 36.39 -45.36 -25.43
C ALA A 3 35.11 -44.46 -25.32
N THR A 4 34.37 -44.67 -24.22
CA THR A 4 33.67 -43.69 -23.36
C THR A 4 33.20 -42.34 -23.90
N LEU A 5 31.88 -42.10 -23.81
CA LEU A 5 31.29 -40.81 -23.42
C LEU A 5 29.93 -41.06 -22.74
N LYS A 6 29.93 -41.50 -21.47
CA LYS A 6 29.53 -40.69 -20.30
C LYS A 6 28.25 -39.86 -20.49
N SER A 7 27.15 -40.45 -19.99
CA SER A 7 26.14 -39.80 -19.13
C SER A 7 25.52 -38.48 -19.58
N PHE A 8 24.30 -38.56 -20.12
CA PHE A 8 23.31 -37.48 -20.04
C PHE A 8 22.02 -38.02 -19.43
N LEU A 9 22.10 -38.47 -18.18
CA LEU A 9 20.92 -38.57 -17.33
C LEU A 9 20.65 -37.16 -16.81
N LEU A 10 19.92 -36.37 -17.59
CA LEU A 10 19.42 -35.08 -17.14
C LEU A 10 18.32 -35.36 -16.11
N VAL A 11 18.76 -35.56 -14.86
CA VAL A 11 17.87 -35.54 -13.69
C VAL A 11 17.23 -34.16 -13.70
N LEU A 12 15.96 -34.15 -14.07
CA LEU A 12 15.05 -33.02 -13.93
C LEU A 12 14.81 -32.85 -12.42
N THR A 13 15.79 -32.30 -11.70
CA THR A 13 15.60 -31.72 -10.37
C THR A 13 14.76 -30.48 -10.57
N PHE A 14 13.44 -30.70 -10.72
CA PHE A 14 12.46 -29.68 -10.37
C PHE A 14 12.80 -29.25 -8.95
N ALA A 15 13.31 -28.03 -8.85
CA ALA A 15 13.47 -27.31 -7.60
C ALA A 15 12.08 -27.17 -6.97
N LEU A 16 11.67 -28.22 -6.26
CA LEU A 16 10.84 -28.09 -5.08
C LEU A 16 11.72 -27.36 -4.07
N THR A 17 11.81 -26.04 -4.19
CA THR A 17 12.14 -25.18 -3.06
C THR A 17 10.98 -25.32 -2.08
N SER A 18 11.04 -26.43 -1.33
CA SER A 18 10.33 -26.62 -0.09
C SER A 18 10.84 -25.55 0.87
N TYR A 19 10.27 -24.34 0.78
CA TYR A 19 10.36 -23.34 1.84
C TYR A 19 9.59 -23.88 3.04
N ALA A 20 10.22 -24.84 3.73
CA ALA A 20 9.90 -25.28 5.08
C ALA A 20 10.84 -24.53 6.04
N ASN A 21 10.96 -23.22 5.90
CA ASN A 21 11.41 -22.40 7.02
C ASN A 21 10.20 -22.29 7.94
N ALA A 22 10.25 -22.97 9.09
CA ALA A 22 9.34 -22.66 10.18
C ALA A 22 9.51 -21.17 10.46
N GLY A 23 8.47 -20.38 10.18
CA GLY A 23 8.56 -18.93 10.35
C GLY A 23 9.02 -18.60 11.76
N THR A 24 9.89 -17.60 11.92
CA THR A 24 10.47 -17.30 13.24
C THR A 24 9.68 -16.20 13.95
N VAL A 25 9.32 -16.49 15.21
CA VAL A 25 8.73 -15.52 16.16
C VAL A 25 9.72 -14.37 16.45
N GLU A 26 11.02 -14.62 16.32
CA GLU A 26 12.06 -13.61 16.52
C GLU A 26 11.86 -12.36 15.67
N ALA A 27 11.33 -12.51 14.44
CA ALA A 27 11.03 -11.38 13.57
C ALA A 27 9.99 -10.43 14.18
N PHE A 28 8.96 -10.98 14.84
CA PHE A 28 7.98 -10.19 15.61
C PHE A 28 8.67 -9.42 16.73
N SER A 29 9.43 -10.09 17.58
CA SER A 29 10.09 -9.47 18.74
C SER A 29 11.20 -8.48 18.36
N LYS A 30 11.81 -8.63 17.17
CA LYS A 30 12.77 -7.65 16.62
C LYS A 30 12.07 -6.37 16.20
N ARG A 31 10.87 -6.47 15.62
CA ARG A 31 10.11 -5.36 15.05
C ARG A 31 9.19 -4.67 16.04
N PHE A 32 8.37 -5.44 16.75
CA PHE A 32 7.31 -4.94 17.61
C PHE A 32 7.75 -4.94 19.08
N GLU A 33 7.57 -3.81 19.73
CA GLU A 33 7.80 -3.60 21.16
C GLU A 33 6.47 -3.61 21.90
N LEU A 34 6.33 -4.54 22.84
CA LEU A 34 5.20 -4.63 23.76
C LEU A 34 5.40 -3.66 24.94
N VAL A 35 4.61 -2.59 25.01
CA VAL A 35 4.71 -1.58 26.07
C VAL A 35 3.74 -1.93 27.18
N LYS A 36 4.26 -2.37 28.33
CA LYS A 36 3.47 -2.70 29.51
C LYS A 36 3.51 -1.57 30.56
N LYS A 37 2.40 -1.33 31.24
CA LYS A 37 2.30 -0.49 32.44
C LYS A 37 1.62 -1.30 33.53
N GLU A 38 2.22 -1.38 34.71
CA GLU A 38 1.68 -2.15 35.85
C GLU A 38 1.36 -3.61 35.45
N GLY A 39 2.22 -4.23 34.64
CA GLY A 39 2.04 -5.59 34.14
C GLY A 39 1.04 -5.76 32.99
N LYS A 40 0.24 -4.74 32.64
CA LYS A 40 -0.76 -4.80 31.55
C LYS A 40 -0.20 -4.22 30.25
N LEU A 41 -0.43 -4.89 29.12
CA LEU A 41 -0.11 -4.32 27.81
C LEU A 41 -1.00 -3.12 27.49
N VAL A 42 -0.40 -1.95 27.30
CA VAL A 42 -1.12 -0.71 26.98
C VAL A 42 -0.95 -0.29 25.52
N ALA A 43 0.18 -0.65 24.89
CA ALA A 43 0.46 -0.29 23.51
C ALA A 43 1.43 -1.27 22.87
N ILE A 44 1.40 -1.32 21.54
CA ILE A 44 2.42 -1.95 20.71
C ILE A 44 3.04 -0.88 19.83
N ARG A 45 4.37 -0.82 19.83
CA ARG A 45 5.17 0.08 18.99
C ARG A 45 5.92 -0.70 17.93
N ASP A 46 6.08 -0.12 16.76
CA ASP A 46 7.01 -0.63 15.75
C ASP A 46 8.34 0.12 15.86
N ARG A 47 9.43 -0.63 16.07
CA ARG A 47 10.80 -0.11 16.25
C ARG A 47 11.41 0.44 14.97
N SER A 48 10.94 0.01 13.80
CA SER A 48 11.41 0.53 12.51
C SER A 48 10.84 1.92 12.21
N LEU A 49 9.76 2.32 12.90
CA LEU A 49 9.16 3.64 12.73
C LEU A 49 9.92 4.71 13.53
N SER A 50 10.12 5.88 12.92
CA SER A 50 10.86 6.99 13.53
C SER A 50 9.98 8.22 13.77
N PHE A 51 10.42 9.05 14.72
CA PHE A 51 9.72 10.27 15.17
C PHE A 51 10.08 11.52 14.37
N LYS A 52 11.09 11.46 13.50
CA LYS A 52 11.57 12.62 12.72
C LYS A 52 10.81 12.68 11.40
N PHE A 53 9.73 13.47 11.37
CA PHE A 53 8.98 13.71 10.14
C PHE A 53 9.72 14.69 9.23
N SER A 54 9.81 14.36 7.94
CA SER A 54 10.19 15.29 6.89
C SER A 54 9.50 14.91 5.59
N ILE A 55 9.08 15.89 4.79
CA ILE A 55 8.42 15.70 3.50
C ILE A 55 9.45 15.44 2.38
N LYS A 56 10.71 15.81 2.61
CA LYS A 56 11.81 15.69 1.65
C LYS A 56 11.92 14.32 0.94
N PRO A 57 11.79 13.16 1.62
CA PRO A 57 11.83 11.86 0.93
C PRO A 57 10.74 11.72 -0.14
N TYR A 58 9.54 12.22 0.14
CA TYR A 58 8.44 12.18 -0.82
C TYR A 58 8.63 13.18 -1.97
N LEU A 59 9.13 14.39 -1.70
CA LEU A 59 9.46 15.34 -2.78
C LEU A 59 10.49 14.77 -3.74
N LYS A 60 11.55 14.18 -3.20
CA LYS A 60 12.59 13.52 -3.98
C LYS A 60 11.97 12.40 -4.83
N PHE A 61 11.22 11.50 -4.21
CA PHE A 61 10.55 10.40 -4.88
C PHE A 61 9.65 10.87 -6.03
N ILE A 62 8.71 11.79 -5.78
CA ILE A 62 7.76 12.21 -6.81
C ILE A 62 8.45 13.00 -7.93
N LYS A 63 9.47 13.83 -7.61
CA LYS A 63 10.26 14.56 -8.60
C LYS A 63 11.02 13.61 -9.51
N GLU A 64 11.77 12.67 -8.93
CA GLU A 64 12.56 11.69 -9.68
C GLU A 64 11.66 10.79 -10.54
N THR A 65 10.52 10.36 -9.98
CA THR A 65 9.54 9.54 -10.70
C THR A 65 8.93 10.28 -11.88
N LEU A 66 8.59 11.57 -11.72
CA LEU A 66 8.09 12.41 -12.83
C LEU A 66 9.13 12.59 -13.93
N LEU A 67 10.37 12.93 -13.57
CA LEU A 67 11.45 13.13 -14.54
C LEU A 67 11.77 11.85 -15.30
N GLU A 68 11.81 10.72 -14.59
CA GLU A 68 12.06 9.42 -15.22
C GLU A 68 10.93 9.04 -16.18
N GLU A 69 9.67 9.25 -15.78
CA GLU A 69 8.53 9.00 -16.66
C GLU A 69 8.57 9.90 -17.91
N GLN A 70 8.90 11.18 -17.76
CA GLN A 70 9.04 12.09 -18.90
C GLN A 70 10.15 11.62 -19.87
N ARG A 71 11.25 11.03 -19.37
CA ARG A 71 12.28 10.44 -20.23
C ARG A 71 11.77 9.21 -20.97
N ILE A 72 11.02 8.32 -20.30
CA ILE A 72 10.41 7.15 -20.93
C ILE A 72 9.47 7.61 -22.06
N MET A 73 8.57 8.56 -21.76
CA MET A 73 7.65 9.17 -22.73
C MET A 73 8.35 9.83 -23.92
N ALA A 74 9.55 10.36 -23.73
CA ALA A 74 10.34 10.96 -24.81
C ALA A 74 11.12 9.92 -25.64
N SER A 75 11.48 8.78 -25.04
CA SER A 75 12.22 7.71 -25.70
C SER A 75 11.36 6.73 -26.50
N LYS A 76 10.06 6.69 -26.22
CA LYS A 76 9.10 5.79 -26.88
C LYS A 76 8.40 6.51 -28.03
N GLU A 77 8.36 5.86 -29.18
CA GLU A 77 7.59 6.33 -30.35
C GLU A 77 6.09 6.32 -30.05
N ASP A 78 5.60 5.23 -29.45
CA ASP A 78 4.21 5.09 -29.01
C ASP A 78 4.13 4.72 -27.51
N TYR A 79 4.14 5.75 -26.67
CA TYR A 79 3.94 5.58 -25.22
C TYR A 79 2.51 5.17 -24.86
N ALA A 80 1.52 5.51 -25.69
CA ALA A 80 0.14 5.10 -25.45
C ALA A 80 0.00 3.58 -25.59
N ALA A 81 0.61 2.97 -26.61
CA ALA A 81 0.64 1.53 -26.77
C ALA A 81 1.28 0.78 -25.57
N GLU A 82 2.34 1.34 -24.95
CA GLU A 82 2.94 0.76 -23.73
C GLU A 82 1.93 0.75 -22.58
N LEU A 83 1.19 1.86 -22.39
CA LEU A 83 0.13 1.94 -21.39
C LEU A 83 -0.99 0.95 -21.71
N GLU A 84 -1.37 0.83 -22.98
CA GLU A 84 -2.38 -0.13 -23.41
C GLU A 84 -1.97 -1.57 -23.10
N GLU A 85 -0.71 -1.93 -23.36
CA GLU A 85 -0.15 -3.24 -23.02
C GLU A 85 -0.12 -3.48 -21.51
N LEU A 86 0.36 -2.50 -20.74
CA LEU A 86 0.44 -2.60 -19.27
C LEU A 86 -0.92 -2.82 -18.62
N PHE A 87 -1.99 -2.26 -19.22
CA PHE A 87 -3.36 -2.39 -18.76
C PHE A 87 -4.22 -3.32 -19.65
N ALA A 88 -3.62 -4.08 -20.57
CA ALA A 88 -4.31 -4.87 -21.60
C ALA A 88 -5.38 -5.79 -21.01
N GLU A 89 -5.10 -6.39 -19.85
CA GLU A 89 -6.03 -7.26 -19.16
C GLU A 89 -7.35 -6.55 -18.80
N GLU A 90 -7.29 -5.26 -18.49
CA GLU A 90 -8.45 -4.42 -18.20
C GLU A 90 -9.20 -3.99 -19.48
N PHE A 91 -8.52 -3.96 -20.64
CA PHE A 91 -9.14 -3.68 -21.94
C PHE A 91 -9.97 -4.87 -22.45
N TYR A 92 -9.43 -6.08 -22.32
CA TYR A 92 -10.03 -7.26 -22.93
C TYR A 92 -11.13 -7.92 -22.09
N GLU A 93 -11.04 -7.89 -20.75
CA GLU A 93 -12.02 -8.57 -19.87
C GLU A 93 -13.43 -7.96 -19.94
N LYS A 94 -13.61 -6.73 -20.44
CA LYS A 94 -14.94 -6.08 -20.55
C LYS A 94 -15.53 -6.03 -21.96
N GLY A 95 -14.81 -6.48 -22.99
CA GLY A 95 -15.21 -6.27 -24.38
C GLY A 95 -15.34 -4.79 -24.77
N ASP A 96 -14.89 -3.87 -23.90
CA ASP A 96 -15.09 -2.44 -24.02
C ASP A 96 -13.77 -1.78 -24.43
N ARG A 97 -13.48 -1.84 -25.73
CA ARG A 97 -12.36 -1.11 -26.36
C ARG A 97 -12.47 0.42 -26.16
N ASN A 98 -13.58 0.92 -25.60
CA ASN A 98 -13.85 2.33 -25.34
C ASN A 98 -13.88 2.68 -23.84
N ASN A 99 -13.21 1.92 -22.96
CA ASN A 99 -13.14 2.23 -21.53
C ASN A 99 -12.60 3.66 -21.28
N GLN A 100 -13.52 4.59 -21.03
CA GLN A 100 -13.21 6.03 -20.87
C GLN A 100 -12.19 6.29 -19.77
N ASN A 101 -12.13 5.44 -18.75
CA ASN A 101 -11.18 5.60 -17.65
C ASN A 101 -9.73 5.40 -18.10
N ILE A 102 -9.48 4.53 -19.08
CA ILE A 102 -8.13 4.31 -19.59
C ILE A 102 -7.73 5.46 -20.53
N ARG A 103 -8.68 6.01 -21.30
CA ARG A 103 -8.44 7.27 -22.04
C ARG A 103 -8.09 8.42 -21.10
N TYR A 104 -8.75 8.50 -19.94
CA TYR A 104 -8.35 9.46 -18.91
C TYR A 104 -6.97 9.18 -18.35
N LEU A 105 -6.56 7.91 -18.23
CA LEU A 105 -5.19 7.55 -17.83
C LEU A 105 -4.18 8.07 -18.84
N VAL A 106 -4.32 7.70 -20.12
CA VAL A 106 -3.42 8.12 -21.20
C VAL A 106 -3.34 9.65 -21.28
N ARG A 107 -4.50 10.32 -21.35
CA ARG A 107 -4.56 11.79 -21.39
C ARG A 107 -3.93 12.44 -20.16
N SER A 108 -4.13 11.86 -18.98
CA SER A 108 -3.48 12.37 -17.75
C SER A 108 -1.96 12.28 -17.85
N MET A 109 -1.43 11.19 -18.40
CA MET A 109 0.01 11.02 -18.59
C MET A 109 0.55 11.97 -19.67
N GLU A 110 -0.20 12.21 -20.75
CA GLU A 110 0.17 13.19 -21.77
C GLU A 110 0.28 14.60 -21.20
N GLU A 111 -0.66 15.03 -20.34
CA GLU A 111 -0.58 16.34 -19.69
C GLU A 111 0.70 16.49 -18.85
N LEU A 112 1.18 15.40 -18.23
CA LEU A 112 2.43 15.44 -17.45
C LEU A 112 3.66 15.71 -18.31
N LYS A 113 3.64 15.35 -19.61
CA LYS A 113 4.75 15.63 -20.54
C LYS A 113 5.02 17.13 -20.66
N SER A 114 3.99 17.95 -20.53
CA SER A 114 4.09 19.41 -20.67
C SER A 114 4.55 20.13 -19.40
N ILE A 115 4.63 19.43 -18.26
CA ILE A 115 4.96 20.05 -16.98
C ILE A 115 6.47 20.24 -16.88
N ASP A 116 6.89 21.48 -16.66
CA ASP A 116 8.26 21.80 -16.25
C ASP A 116 8.46 21.45 -14.76
N VAL A 117 8.88 20.20 -14.52
CA VAL A 117 9.09 19.65 -13.18
C VAL A 117 10.14 20.47 -12.43
N GLU A 118 11.23 20.88 -13.08
CA GLU A 118 12.28 21.65 -12.41
C GLU A 118 11.77 23.02 -11.97
N LYS A 119 11.02 23.72 -12.82
CA LYS A 119 10.41 25.01 -12.46
C LYS A 119 9.44 24.89 -11.29
N VAL A 120 8.59 23.87 -11.28
CA VAL A 120 7.63 23.65 -10.17
C VAL A 120 8.35 23.43 -8.84
N PHE A 121 9.35 22.54 -8.80
CA PHE A 121 10.03 22.20 -7.55
C PHE A 121 11.04 23.26 -7.09
N ASN A 122 11.49 24.13 -7.99
CA ASN A 122 12.37 25.24 -7.66
C ASN A 122 11.65 26.55 -7.29
N ASP A 123 10.34 26.64 -7.56
CA ASP A 123 9.52 27.80 -7.24
C ASP A 123 9.58 28.18 -5.75
N PRO A 124 9.88 29.45 -5.40
CA PRO A 124 9.97 29.90 -4.01
C PRO A 124 8.65 29.75 -3.24
N GLY A 125 7.51 30.01 -3.89
CA GLY A 125 6.19 29.86 -3.28
C GLY A 125 5.90 28.41 -2.96
N PHE A 126 6.21 27.49 -3.88
CA PHE A 126 6.09 26.05 -3.66
C PHE A 126 6.92 25.58 -2.45
N LYS A 127 8.20 25.98 -2.39
CA LYS A 127 9.10 25.67 -1.27
C LYS A 127 8.56 26.20 0.05
N GLU A 128 8.00 27.41 0.07
CA GLU A 128 7.38 27.99 1.26
C GLU A 128 6.16 27.18 1.72
N VAL A 129 5.25 26.84 0.80
CA VAL A 129 4.06 26.03 1.08
C VAL A 129 4.44 24.68 1.67
N VAL A 130 5.39 23.97 1.05
CA VAL A 130 5.83 22.65 1.51
C VAL A 130 6.50 22.74 2.88
N THR A 131 7.38 23.72 3.10
CA THR A 131 8.07 23.90 4.39
C THR A 131 7.07 24.18 5.52
N LYS A 132 6.10 25.06 5.29
CA LYS A 132 5.08 25.37 6.28
C LYS A 132 4.13 24.20 6.54
N PHE A 133 3.79 23.44 5.51
CA PHE A 133 3.03 22.20 5.66
C PHE A 133 3.80 21.14 6.44
N GLU A 134 5.10 20.95 6.17
CA GLU A 134 5.97 20.03 6.92
C GLU A 134 5.96 20.33 8.42
N LYS A 135 6.12 21.61 8.79
CA LYS A 135 6.06 22.04 10.20
C LYS A 135 4.72 21.70 10.83
N LYS A 136 3.61 22.11 10.20
CA LYS A 136 2.26 21.94 10.78
C LYS A 136 1.85 20.46 10.88
N LEU A 137 2.21 19.66 9.89
CA LEU A 137 1.96 18.22 9.92
C LEU A 137 2.91 17.52 10.92
N GLY A 138 4.15 17.97 11.04
CA GLY A 138 5.09 17.50 12.06
C GLY A 138 4.51 17.68 13.46
N GLU A 139 4.08 18.89 13.81
CA GLU A 139 3.41 19.21 15.08
C GLU A 139 2.20 18.31 15.33
N ALA A 140 1.36 18.10 14.32
CA ALA A 140 0.21 17.20 14.39
C ALA A 140 0.63 15.75 14.71
N MET A 141 1.71 15.27 14.08
CA MET A 141 2.21 13.90 14.24
C MET A 141 2.89 13.66 15.60
N LEU A 142 3.52 14.68 16.20
CA LEU A 142 4.09 14.57 17.57
C LEU A 142 3.03 14.11 18.57
N SER A 143 1.79 14.62 18.41
CA SER A 143 0.69 14.26 19.29
C SER A 143 0.33 12.78 19.22
N LEU A 144 0.57 12.12 18.08
CA LEU A 144 0.09 10.76 17.75
C LEU A 144 1.03 9.63 18.21
N ASP A 145 2.30 9.93 18.52
CA ASP A 145 3.41 8.94 18.60
C ASP A 145 3.41 8.01 17.36
N PRO A 146 4.05 8.38 16.24
CA PRO A 146 4.01 7.63 14.98
C PRO A 146 4.52 6.19 15.04
N ARG A 147 5.12 5.77 16.16
CA ARG A 147 5.55 4.40 16.39
C ARG A 147 4.43 3.50 16.89
N VAL A 148 3.39 4.06 17.49
CA VAL A 148 2.28 3.30 18.05
C VAL A 148 1.44 2.72 16.92
N VAL A 149 1.47 1.40 16.78
CA VAL A 149 0.67 0.63 15.80
C VAL A 149 -0.60 0.06 16.44
N ALA A 150 -0.63 -0.09 17.77
CA ALA A 150 -1.84 -0.41 18.53
C ALA A 150 -1.80 0.22 19.93
N ARG A 151 -2.97 0.65 20.41
CA ARG A 151 -3.23 1.21 21.73
C ARG A 151 -4.42 0.49 22.36
N LEU A 152 -4.18 -0.31 23.40
CA LEU A 152 -5.16 -1.22 23.97
C LEU A 152 -5.99 -0.58 25.08
N ASP A 153 -5.39 0.35 25.83
CA ASP A 153 -5.99 1.04 27.00
C ASP A 153 -6.91 2.22 26.62
N ASN A 154 -6.97 2.59 25.33
CA ASN A 154 -7.77 3.71 24.86
C ASN A 154 -8.47 3.37 23.53
N PRO A 155 -9.77 3.02 23.56
CA PRO A 155 -10.54 2.62 22.37
C PRO A 155 -10.87 3.78 21.43
N THR A 156 -10.36 4.98 21.68
CA THR A 156 -10.59 6.17 20.85
C THR A 156 -9.28 6.88 20.49
N PHE A 157 -8.14 6.20 20.67
CA PHE A 157 -6.82 6.78 20.53
C PHE A 157 -6.57 7.32 19.12
N PHE A 158 -6.91 6.55 18.08
CA PHE A 158 -6.68 6.97 16.70
C PHE A 158 -7.80 7.86 16.20
N TYR A 159 -9.06 7.58 16.57
CA TYR A 159 -10.21 8.41 16.16
C TYR A 159 -10.13 9.86 16.66
N LYS A 160 -9.73 10.08 17.93
CA LYS A 160 -9.66 11.44 18.51
C LYS A 160 -8.53 12.30 17.94
N ARG A 161 -7.59 11.71 17.18
CA ARG A 161 -6.35 12.37 16.77
C ARG A 161 -6.30 12.68 15.27
N THR A 162 -7.40 13.20 14.75
CA THR A 162 -7.58 13.68 13.35
C THR A 162 -6.82 14.99 13.03
N VAL A 163 -5.71 15.25 13.73
CA VAL A 163 -4.93 16.49 13.59
C VAL A 163 -4.33 16.63 12.18
N GLY A 164 -4.05 15.50 11.52
CA GLY A 164 -3.60 15.47 10.13
C GLY A 164 -4.59 16.11 9.14
N TYR A 165 -5.90 15.90 9.32
CA TYR A 165 -6.91 16.49 8.43
C TYR A 165 -6.93 18.02 8.53
N GLN A 166 -6.82 18.56 9.74
CA GLN A 166 -6.76 20.01 9.95
C GLN A 166 -5.49 20.62 9.33
N ALA A 167 -4.35 19.93 9.44
CA ALA A 167 -3.10 20.34 8.79
C ALA A 167 -3.25 20.37 7.26
N VAL A 168 -3.85 19.32 6.66
CA VAL A 168 -4.12 19.25 5.21
C VAL A 168 -5.06 20.37 4.77
N LYS A 169 -6.21 20.55 5.43
CA LYS A 169 -7.18 21.60 5.08
C LYS A 169 -6.55 22.98 5.11
N TRP A 170 -5.76 23.26 6.15
CA TRP A 170 -5.03 24.50 6.27
C TRP A 170 -4.00 24.68 5.15
N ALA A 171 -3.19 23.66 4.86
CA ALA A 171 -2.14 23.73 3.86
C ALA A 171 -2.70 23.93 2.45
N LEU A 172 -3.83 23.30 2.12
CA LEU A 172 -4.53 23.52 0.85
C LEU A 172 -5.03 24.96 0.70
N ASN A 173 -5.59 25.55 1.77
CA ASN A 173 -6.01 26.95 1.75
C ASN A 173 -4.81 27.90 1.64
N PHE A 174 -3.73 27.61 2.37
CA PHE A 174 -2.49 28.38 2.28
C PHE A 174 -1.88 28.31 0.87
N ALA A 175 -1.81 27.12 0.27
CA ALA A 175 -1.35 26.94 -1.11
C ALA A 175 -2.16 27.78 -2.11
N LYS A 176 -3.49 27.76 -2.02
CA LYS A 176 -4.38 28.58 -2.88
C LYS A 176 -4.14 30.08 -2.71
N SER A 177 -3.84 30.54 -1.49
CA SER A 177 -3.53 31.96 -1.24
C SER A 177 -2.16 32.39 -1.75
N LYS A 178 -1.22 31.45 -1.91
CA LYS A 178 0.18 31.75 -2.20
C LYS A 178 0.59 31.47 -3.64
N LEU A 179 -0.04 30.49 -4.28
CA LEU A 179 0.33 29.96 -5.60
C LEU A 179 -0.73 30.36 -6.62
N SER A 180 -0.36 31.20 -7.58
CA SER A 180 -1.24 31.63 -8.68
C SER A 180 -1.11 30.77 -9.94
N SER A 181 0.03 30.12 -10.13
CA SER A 181 0.28 29.23 -11.27
C SER A 181 -0.44 27.89 -11.09
N VAL A 182 -1.32 27.54 -12.03
CA VAL A 182 -2.11 26.30 -12.00
C VAL A 182 -1.22 25.06 -11.83
N PRO A 183 -0.11 24.89 -12.59
CA PRO A 183 0.76 23.73 -12.40
C PRO A 183 1.41 23.62 -11.03
N ILE A 184 1.83 24.74 -10.47
CA ILE A 184 2.49 24.77 -9.15
C ILE A 184 1.45 24.48 -8.05
N LEU A 185 0.27 25.10 -8.14
CA LEU A 185 -0.83 24.89 -7.20
C LEU A 185 -1.37 23.45 -7.22
N ASN A 186 -1.57 22.86 -8.41
CA ASN A 186 -2.04 21.49 -8.56
C ASN A 186 -1.03 20.49 -7.98
N THR A 187 0.26 20.68 -8.29
CA THR A 187 1.34 19.84 -7.75
C THR A 187 1.44 19.94 -6.23
N ALA A 188 1.40 21.16 -5.68
CA ALA A 188 1.39 21.37 -4.23
C ALA A 188 0.18 20.71 -3.56
N SER A 189 -1.01 20.89 -4.13
CA SER A 189 -2.26 20.32 -3.60
C SER A 189 -2.22 18.79 -3.59
N TYR A 190 -1.73 18.18 -4.67
CA TYR A 190 -1.54 16.74 -4.77
C TYR A 190 -0.55 16.23 -3.71
N ILE A 191 0.61 16.89 -3.57
CA ILE A 191 1.63 16.52 -2.58
C ILE A 191 1.08 16.60 -1.16
N ILE A 192 0.39 17.69 -0.81
CA ILE A 192 -0.20 17.88 0.53
C ILE A 192 -1.12 16.70 0.90
N VAL A 193 -2.05 16.34 0.00
CA VAL A 193 -2.99 15.25 0.24
C VAL A 193 -2.29 13.90 0.28
N ARG A 194 -1.32 13.67 -0.61
CA ARG A 194 -0.63 12.37 -0.71
C ARG A 194 0.30 12.10 0.46
N VAL A 195 0.98 13.13 0.98
CA VAL A 195 1.87 13.02 2.14
C VAL A 195 1.11 12.57 3.39
N GLU A 196 0.00 13.22 3.74
CA GLU A 196 -0.83 12.81 4.89
C GLU A 196 -1.27 11.35 4.76
N LYS A 197 -1.72 10.99 3.55
CA LYS A 197 -2.19 9.65 3.26
C LYS A 197 -1.10 8.60 3.46
N LEU A 198 0.09 8.83 2.89
CA LEU A 198 1.22 7.89 2.99
C LEU A 198 1.67 7.67 4.45
N ILE A 199 1.56 8.69 5.30
CA ILE A 199 1.85 8.55 6.74
C ILE A 199 0.85 7.60 7.42
N ARG A 200 -0.44 7.73 7.12
CA ARG A 200 -1.46 6.79 7.63
C ARG A 200 -1.24 5.39 7.07
N GLU A 201 -1.01 5.28 5.76
CA GLU A 201 -0.79 4.00 5.09
C GLU A 201 0.44 3.26 5.65
N ARG A 202 1.47 3.99 6.09
CA ARG A 202 2.62 3.42 6.81
C ARG A 202 2.17 2.65 8.04
N ARG A 203 1.39 3.27 8.92
CA ARG A 203 0.86 2.59 10.11
C ARG A 203 0.00 1.38 9.74
N LEU A 204 -0.91 1.55 8.77
CA LEU A 204 -1.81 0.48 8.38
C LEU A 204 -1.05 -0.72 7.77
N PHE A 205 0.03 -0.47 7.03
CA PHE A 205 0.91 -1.52 6.51
C PHE A 205 1.51 -2.36 7.63
N HIS A 206 2.15 -1.71 8.62
CA HIS A 206 2.74 -2.40 9.78
C HIS A 206 1.69 -3.10 10.65
N GLN A 207 0.47 -2.55 10.74
CA GLN A 207 -0.63 -3.28 11.37
C GLN A 207 -1.00 -4.55 10.60
N ASN A 208 -1.05 -4.54 9.26
CA ASN A 208 -1.26 -5.77 8.49
C ASN A 208 -0.12 -6.76 8.64
N MET A 209 1.11 -6.27 8.76
CA MET A 209 2.26 -7.10 9.09
C MET A 209 2.10 -7.79 10.46
N MET A 210 1.70 -7.03 11.48
CA MET A 210 1.42 -7.55 12.83
C MET A 210 0.30 -8.60 12.82
N MET A 211 -0.75 -8.37 12.04
CA MET A 211 -1.88 -9.31 11.89
C MET A 211 -1.45 -10.66 11.28
N HIS A 212 -0.45 -10.68 10.39
CA HIS A 212 0.16 -11.94 9.92
C HIS A 212 0.75 -12.74 11.09
N TYR A 213 1.46 -12.09 12.01
CA TYR A 213 2.03 -12.78 13.17
C TYR A 213 0.94 -13.34 14.09
N PHE A 214 -0.15 -12.60 14.33
CA PHE A 214 -1.27 -13.08 15.16
C PHE A 214 -2.02 -14.27 14.57
N GLU A 215 -2.04 -14.42 13.25
CA GLU A 215 -2.67 -15.57 12.60
C GLU A 215 -1.77 -16.83 12.66
N ASN A 216 -0.45 -16.64 12.62
CA ASN A 216 0.49 -17.74 12.38
C ASN A 216 1.24 -18.22 13.63
N TYR A 217 1.18 -17.47 14.74
CA TYR A 217 1.83 -17.83 15.99
C TYR A 217 0.83 -17.77 17.15
N SER A 218 0.99 -18.67 18.12
CA SER A 218 0.21 -18.65 19.35
C SER A 218 0.58 -17.44 20.21
N GLU A 219 -0.38 -16.95 20.99
CA GLU A 219 -0.24 -15.70 21.73
C GLU A 219 0.90 -15.75 22.77
N ASP A 220 1.12 -16.92 23.39
CA ASP A 220 2.20 -17.16 24.34
C ASP A 220 3.58 -16.96 23.71
N LYS A 221 3.78 -17.42 22.46
CA LYS A 221 5.03 -17.23 21.72
C LYS A 221 5.30 -15.76 21.43
N LEU A 222 4.24 -14.98 21.23
CA LEU A 222 4.34 -13.54 21.01
C LEU A 222 4.51 -12.75 22.31
N GLY A 223 4.49 -13.41 23.48
CA GLY A 223 4.59 -12.76 24.79
C GLY A 223 3.32 -12.01 25.20
N MET A 224 2.17 -12.42 24.66
CA MET A 224 0.87 -11.78 24.84
C MET A 224 -0.17 -12.78 25.39
N THR A 225 -1.17 -12.27 26.08
CA THR A 225 -2.36 -13.08 26.40
C THR A 225 -3.36 -13.06 25.25
N HIS A 226 -4.29 -14.02 25.24
CA HIS A 226 -5.41 -14.02 24.29
C HIS A 226 -6.23 -12.73 24.37
N GLU A 227 -6.43 -12.19 25.58
CA GLU A 227 -7.14 -10.92 25.78
C GLU A 227 -6.38 -9.75 25.13
N GLU A 228 -5.07 -9.69 25.34
CA GLU A 228 -4.20 -8.66 24.75
C GLU A 228 -4.21 -8.69 23.23
N VAL A 229 -4.19 -9.88 22.60
CA VAL A 229 -4.29 -10.00 21.14
C VAL A 229 -5.64 -9.52 20.62
N ASN A 230 -6.73 -9.88 21.27
CA ASN A 230 -8.08 -9.44 20.88
C ASN A 230 -8.26 -7.92 21.01
N LEU A 231 -7.76 -7.31 22.09
CA LEU A 231 -7.75 -5.85 22.26
C LEU A 231 -6.87 -5.17 21.19
N THR A 232 -5.76 -5.81 20.82
CA THR A 232 -4.90 -5.32 19.74
C THR A 232 -5.63 -5.33 18.40
N TRP A 233 -6.34 -6.41 18.06
CA TRP A 233 -7.21 -6.46 16.88
C TRP A 233 -8.20 -5.29 16.89
N SER A 234 -8.87 -5.03 18.00
CA SER A 234 -9.82 -3.92 18.10
C SER A 234 -9.16 -2.57 17.90
N SER A 235 -7.95 -2.37 18.44
CA SER A 235 -7.15 -1.17 18.20
C SER A 235 -6.78 -0.97 16.73
N ILE A 236 -6.36 -2.03 16.05
CA ILE A 236 -6.06 -1.98 14.61
C ILE A 236 -7.30 -1.56 13.82
N TYR A 237 -8.44 -2.20 14.08
CA TYR A 237 -9.68 -1.93 13.33
C TYR A 237 -10.28 -0.57 13.66
N GLU A 238 -10.17 -0.08 14.90
CA GLU A 238 -10.58 1.28 15.27
C GLU A 238 -9.77 2.34 14.53
N SER A 239 -8.47 2.11 14.34
CA SER A 239 -7.60 3.02 13.61
C SER A 239 -7.94 3.19 12.13
N ARG A 240 -8.81 2.31 11.59
CA ARG A 240 -9.32 2.32 10.21
C ARG A 240 -10.66 3.04 10.08
N ILE A 241 -11.32 3.36 11.20
CA ILE A 241 -12.60 4.05 11.20
C ILE A 241 -12.39 5.47 10.66
N PRO A 242 -13.11 5.88 9.60
CA PRO A 242 -13.00 7.24 9.11
C PRO A 242 -13.57 8.22 10.14
N TRP A 243 -13.02 9.44 10.17
CA TRP A 243 -13.36 10.46 11.17
C TRP A 243 -14.85 10.83 11.23
N TYR A 244 -15.58 10.67 10.13
CA TYR A 244 -17.01 10.97 10.05
C TYR A 244 -17.89 9.83 10.58
N ALA A 245 -17.36 8.62 10.74
CA ALA A 245 -18.09 7.45 11.19
C ALA A 245 -18.05 7.31 12.73
N PHE A 246 -18.51 8.35 13.43
CA PHE A 246 -18.50 8.38 14.90
C PHE A 246 -19.30 7.23 15.52
N TRP A 247 -20.39 6.78 14.88
CA TRP A 247 -21.20 5.66 15.32
C TRP A 247 -20.41 4.35 15.39
N GLU A 248 -19.53 4.11 14.41
CA GLU A 248 -18.68 2.92 14.35
C GLU A 248 -17.62 2.98 15.46
N SER A 249 -17.08 4.16 15.76
CA SER A 249 -16.15 4.36 16.88
C SER A 249 -16.83 4.10 18.23
N THR A 250 -18.07 4.55 18.40
CA THR A 250 -18.89 4.22 19.60
C THR A 250 -19.12 2.72 19.71
N ALA A 251 -19.53 2.05 18.62
CA ALA A 251 -19.74 0.61 18.61
C ALA A 251 -18.45 -0.18 18.92
N ALA A 252 -17.29 0.31 18.43
CA ALA A 252 -15.98 -0.26 18.77
C ALA A 252 -15.68 -0.14 20.26
N LYS A 253 -15.94 1.04 20.86
CA LYS A 253 -15.76 1.27 22.30
C LYS A 253 -16.64 0.35 23.16
N GLU A 254 -17.91 0.20 22.79
CA GLU A 254 -18.87 -0.63 23.53
C GLU A 254 -18.52 -2.12 23.46
N ASN A 255 -17.92 -2.57 22.35
CA ASN A 255 -17.58 -3.97 22.12
C ASN A 255 -16.07 -4.21 22.05
N TRP A 256 -15.27 -3.42 22.78
CA TRP A 256 -13.83 -3.34 22.59
C TRP A 256 -13.11 -4.68 22.63
N MET A 257 -13.55 -5.60 23.48
CA MET A 257 -12.97 -6.94 23.59
C MET A 257 -13.13 -7.81 22.34
N LYS A 258 -14.21 -7.61 21.57
CA LYS A 258 -14.60 -8.49 20.45
C LYS A 258 -14.64 -7.78 19.10
N TYR A 259 -14.58 -6.44 19.10
CA TYR A 259 -14.79 -5.61 17.92
C TYR A 259 -13.86 -6.00 16.76
N GLY A 260 -12.55 -5.94 16.99
CA GLY A 260 -11.56 -6.20 15.93
C GLY A 260 -11.57 -7.64 15.45
N VAL A 261 -11.67 -8.61 16.37
CA VAL A 261 -11.74 -10.04 16.04
C VAL A 261 -12.94 -10.33 15.15
N THR A 262 -14.10 -9.76 15.48
CA THR A 262 -15.33 -9.91 14.69
C THR A 262 -15.15 -9.35 13.28
N LYS A 263 -14.58 -8.14 13.16
CA LYS A 263 -14.30 -7.50 11.87
C LYS A 263 -13.26 -8.27 11.06
N PHE A 264 -12.23 -8.80 11.71
CA PHE A 264 -11.19 -9.62 11.08
C PHE A 264 -11.78 -10.87 10.43
N PHE A 265 -12.45 -11.72 11.22
CA PHE A 265 -12.99 -12.97 10.68
C PHE A 265 -14.13 -12.75 9.68
N ALA A 266 -14.91 -11.66 9.81
CA ALA A 266 -15.84 -11.25 8.76
C ALA A 266 -15.10 -10.94 7.45
N GLY A 267 -14.00 -10.18 7.52
CA GLY A 267 -13.13 -9.90 6.37
C GLY A 267 -12.52 -11.16 5.76
N VAL A 268 -12.03 -12.10 6.58
CA VAL A 268 -11.47 -13.38 6.11
C VAL A 268 -12.51 -14.21 5.37
N ARG A 269 -13.75 -14.28 5.88
CA ARG A 269 -14.85 -14.97 5.18
C ARG A 269 -15.14 -14.33 3.82
N THR A 270 -15.24 -13.00 3.76
CA THR A 270 -15.43 -12.27 2.50
C THR A 270 -14.29 -12.52 1.51
N ALA A 271 -13.04 -12.49 1.97
CA ALA A 271 -11.87 -12.76 1.14
C ALA A 271 -11.87 -14.18 0.56
N ASN A 272 -12.15 -15.18 1.41
CA ASN A 272 -12.26 -16.57 0.97
C ASN A 272 -13.41 -16.77 -0.03
N ASN A 273 -14.56 -16.12 0.18
CA ASN A 273 -15.69 -16.19 -0.74
C ASN A 273 -15.36 -15.56 -2.09
N ARG A 274 -14.72 -14.38 -2.11
CA ARG A 274 -14.25 -13.75 -3.35
C ARG A 274 -13.29 -14.67 -4.12
N PHE A 275 -12.28 -15.22 -3.44
CA PHE A 275 -11.33 -16.12 -4.09
C PHE A 275 -12.04 -17.35 -4.67
N ARG A 276 -12.96 -17.97 -3.93
CA ARG A 276 -13.74 -19.13 -4.40
C ARG A 276 -14.58 -18.80 -5.64
N GLN A 277 -15.24 -17.64 -5.66
CA GLN A 277 -16.05 -17.19 -6.80
C GLN A 277 -15.24 -16.99 -8.09
N HIS A 278 -13.96 -16.66 -7.96
CA HIS A 278 -13.05 -16.41 -9.08
C HIS A 278 -12.00 -17.51 -9.26
N GLN A 279 -12.16 -18.67 -8.62
CA GLN A 279 -11.16 -19.72 -8.63
C GLN A 279 -10.93 -20.29 -10.04
N SER A 280 -11.97 -20.29 -10.90
CA SER A 280 -11.89 -20.72 -12.30
C SER A 280 -10.94 -19.88 -13.16
N ASN A 281 -10.56 -18.68 -12.71
CA ASN A 281 -9.60 -17.83 -13.42
C ASN A 281 -8.15 -18.33 -13.29
N TYR A 282 -7.90 -19.30 -12.43
CA TYR A 282 -6.56 -19.81 -12.14
C TYR A 282 -6.45 -21.26 -12.59
N SER A 283 -5.41 -21.58 -13.36
CA SER A 283 -5.14 -22.95 -13.81
C SER A 283 -4.66 -23.84 -12.66
N ARG A 284 -4.04 -23.24 -11.64
CA ARG A 284 -3.57 -23.92 -10.44
C ARG A 284 -3.75 -23.04 -9.22
N VAL A 285 -4.23 -23.62 -8.12
CA VAL A 285 -4.32 -22.96 -6.82
C VAL A 285 -3.19 -23.48 -5.93
N GLY A 286 -2.35 -22.57 -5.46
CA GLY A 286 -1.20 -22.86 -4.60
C GLY A 286 -1.50 -22.70 -3.11
N ARG A 287 -0.41 -22.68 -2.32
CA ARG A 287 -0.45 -22.56 -0.86
C ARG A 287 -1.02 -21.22 -0.41
N ARG A 288 -1.70 -21.23 0.74
CA ARG A 288 -2.07 -20.00 1.46
C ARG A 288 -0.85 -19.48 2.20
N PHE A 289 -0.60 -18.18 2.10
CA PHE A 289 0.49 -17.51 2.81
C PHE A 289 0.03 -16.93 4.15
N ASN A 290 -1.18 -16.35 4.18
CA ASN A 290 -1.84 -15.81 5.37
C ASN A 290 -3.33 -15.52 5.07
N PHE A 291 -3.99 -14.74 5.91
CA PHE A 291 -5.40 -14.42 5.83
C PHE A 291 -5.78 -13.74 4.51
N ALA A 292 -4.84 -12.98 3.92
CA ALA A 292 -5.06 -12.19 2.72
C ALA A 292 -4.47 -12.80 1.44
N PHE A 293 -3.38 -13.58 1.52
CA PHE A 293 -2.63 -13.98 0.33
C PHE A 293 -2.58 -15.48 0.08
N ARG A 294 -2.60 -15.85 -1.20
CA ARG A 294 -2.48 -17.24 -1.68
C ARG A 294 -1.74 -17.29 -3.01
N GLY A 295 -0.93 -18.32 -3.22
CA GLY A 295 -0.27 -18.57 -4.51
C GLY A 295 -1.26 -19.11 -5.54
N ALA A 296 -1.08 -18.78 -6.81
CA ALA A 296 -1.85 -19.33 -7.91
C ALA A 296 -1.07 -19.26 -9.22
N THR A 297 -1.51 -19.99 -10.24
CA THR A 297 -1.04 -19.81 -11.62
C THR A 297 -2.17 -19.13 -12.40
N TYR A 298 -1.86 -17.96 -12.96
CA TYR A 298 -2.79 -17.13 -13.72
C TYR A 298 -2.19 -16.84 -15.09
N LYS A 299 -2.86 -17.25 -16.18
CA LYS A 299 -2.37 -17.12 -17.56
C LYS A 299 -0.91 -17.58 -17.71
N ASP A 300 -0.64 -18.80 -17.24
CA ASP A 300 0.69 -19.43 -17.26
C ASP A 300 1.79 -18.70 -16.48
N GLN A 301 1.43 -17.75 -15.63
CA GLN A 301 2.35 -17.07 -14.72
C GLN A 301 2.06 -17.45 -13.27
N ASP A 302 3.11 -17.80 -12.53
CA ASP A 302 3.01 -17.99 -11.09
C ASP A 302 2.91 -16.61 -10.40
N VAL A 303 1.86 -16.46 -9.60
CA VAL A 303 1.46 -15.20 -8.96
C VAL A 303 1.08 -15.41 -7.51
N ILE A 304 1.18 -14.34 -6.71
CA ILE A 304 0.55 -14.26 -5.39
C ILE A 304 -0.67 -13.34 -5.50
N VAL A 305 -1.81 -13.91 -5.16
CA VAL A 305 -3.12 -13.27 -5.26
C VAL A 305 -3.52 -12.71 -3.90
N ASN A 306 -4.03 -11.48 -3.90
CA ASN A 306 -4.67 -10.84 -2.77
C ASN A 306 -6.17 -11.19 -2.79
N MET A 307 -6.61 -11.98 -1.82
CA MET A 307 -8.00 -12.40 -1.66
C MET A 307 -8.88 -11.30 -1.05
N VAL A 308 -8.29 -10.35 -0.33
CA VAL A 308 -8.98 -9.26 0.40
C VAL A 308 -9.30 -8.07 -0.50
N ASP A 309 -8.43 -7.77 -1.46
CA ASP A 309 -8.60 -6.65 -2.39
C ASP A 309 -9.03 -7.15 -3.77
N SER A 310 -9.94 -6.40 -4.40
CA SER A 310 -10.29 -6.62 -5.79
C SER A 310 -9.27 -5.96 -6.71
N GLN A 311 -9.17 -6.44 -7.95
CA GLN A 311 -8.25 -5.95 -8.97
C GLN A 311 -8.40 -4.44 -9.19
N ASN A 312 -9.64 -3.95 -9.22
CA ASN A 312 -9.98 -2.53 -9.16
C ASN A 312 -11.45 -2.36 -8.70
N GLN A 313 -11.95 -1.12 -8.67
CA GLN A 313 -13.34 -0.84 -8.23
C GLN A 313 -14.42 -1.40 -9.16
N PHE A 314 -14.09 -1.74 -10.41
CA PHE A 314 -15.05 -2.26 -11.40
C PHE A 314 -14.79 -3.72 -11.81
N ASN A 315 -13.79 -4.37 -11.21
CA ASN A 315 -13.44 -5.77 -11.41
C ASN A 315 -13.23 -6.42 -10.05
N MET A 316 -14.18 -7.25 -9.64
CA MET A 316 -14.22 -7.88 -8.32
C MET A 316 -13.24 -9.06 -8.16
N LYS A 317 -12.57 -9.47 -9.24
CA LYS A 317 -11.55 -10.51 -9.22
C LYS A 317 -10.47 -10.18 -8.19
N PRO A 318 -9.94 -11.18 -7.46
CA PRO A 318 -8.81 -10.97 -6.55
C PRO A 318 -7.62 -10.30 -7.25
N ALA A 319 -7.06 -9.24 -6.63
CA ALA A 319 -5.94 -8.51 -7.21
C ALA A 319 -4.65 -9.34 -7.20
N ILE A 320 -3.79 -9.18 -8.20
CA ILE A 320 -2.46 -9.81 -8.20
C ILE A 320 -1.48 -8.92 -7.46
N ALA A 321 -0.91 -9.41 -6.35
CA ALA A 321 0.01 -8.69 -5.47
C ALA A 321 1.49 -9.01 -5.70
N TYR A 322 1.77 -10.08 -6.45
CA TYR A 322 3.13 -10.45 -6.82
C TYR A 322 3.14 -11.27 -8.11
N TYR A 323 4.04 -10.95 -9.04
CA TYR A 323 4.35 -11.79 -10.21
C TYR A 323 5.75 -12.38 -10.00
N VAL A 324 5.85 -13.70 -9.91
CA VAL A 324 7.12 -14.37 -9.55
C VAL A 324 8.21 -14.13 -10.61
N HIS A 325 7.83 -14.17 -11.89
CA HIS A 325 8.78 -14.01 -13.00
C HIS A 325 8.83 -12.59 -13.59
N ASN A 326 8.00 -11.67 -13.09
CA ASN A 326 8.01 -10.26 -13.51
C ASN A 326 7.73 -9.33 -12.33
N PRO A 327 8.63 -9.31 -11.32
CA PRO A 327 8.39 -8.61 -10.05
C PRO A 327 8.23 -7.09 -10.20
N SER A 328 8.72 -6.49 -11.29
CA SER A 328 8.62 -5.04 -11.54
C SER A 328 7.26 -4.62 -12.10
N LYS A 329 6.43 -5.54 -12.62
CA LYS A 329 5.14 -5.22 -13.26
C LYS A 329 4.23 -4.40 -12.34
N ILE A 330 4.07 -4.83 -11.08
CA ILE A 330 3.19 -4.14 -10.11
C ILE A 330 3.72 -2.75 -9.75
N LYS A 331 5.03 -2.64 -9.53
CA LYS A 331 5.69 -1.35 -9.29
C LYS A 331 5.44 -0.38 -10.46
N ARG A 332 5.65 -0.83 -11.70
CA ARG A 332 5.42 -0.04 -12.91
C ARG A 332 3.96 0.43 -13.00
N THR A 333 3.00 -0.49 -12.86
CA THR A 333 1.56 -0.18 -12.85
C THR A 333 1.22 0.89 -11.80
N ARG A 334 1.72 0.75 -10.58
CA ARG A 334 1.45 1.69 -9.49
C ARG A 334 2.05 3.06 -9.72
N VAL A 335 3.28 3.12 -10.23
CA VAL A 335 3.95 4.40 -10.58
C VAL A 335 3.11 5.14 -11.60
N VAL A 336 2.73 4.49 -12.71
CA VAL A 336 1.90 5.08 -13.75
C VAL A 336 0.57 5.58 -13.19
N LEU A 337 -0.13 4.77 -12.39
CA LEU A 337 -1.42 5.18 -11.80
C LEU A 337 -1.28 6.33 -10.78
N GLN A 338 -0.20 6.35 -10.01
CA GLN A 338 0.09 7.43 -9.08
C GLN A 338 0.34 8.75 -9.82
N LEU A 339 1.15 8.71 -10.88
CA LEU A 339 1.42 9.85 -11.75
C LEU A 339 0.16 10.30 -12.50
N ALA A 340 -0.62 9.38 -13.06
CA ALA A 340 -1.91 9.70 -13.70
C ALA A 340 -2.86 10.41 -12.73
N GLY A 341 -2.83 10.06 -11.44
CA GLY A 341 -3.56 10.77 -10.39
C GLY A 341 -3.12 12.23 -10.17
N LEU A 342 -1.88 12.58 -10.48
CA LEU A 342 -1.42 13.97 -10.57
C LEU A 342 -1.82 14.58 -11.92
N GLY A 343 -1.58 13.87 -13.01
CA GLY A 343 -1.89 14.29 -14.39
C GLY A 343 -3.35 14.67 -14.61
N ILE A 344 -4.29 13.93 -14.01
CA ILE A 344 -5.74 14.21 -14.15
C ILE A 344 -6.13 15.59 -13.61
N SER A 345 -5.33 16.17 -12.71
CA SER A 345 -5.58 17.52 -12.21
C SER A 345 -5.39 18.60 -13.29
N PHE A 346 -4.57 18.31 -14.31
CA PHE A 346 -4.24 19.18 -15.44
C PHE A 346 -5.24 19.03 -16.61
N VAL A 347 -5.87 17.87 -16.75
CA VAL A 347 -6.84 17.63 -17.84
C VAL A 347 -8.03 18.60 -17.73
N PRO A 348 -8.45 19.30 -18.81
CA PRO A 348 -9.54 20.27 -18.77
C PRO A 348 -10.91 19.59 -18.84
N ILE A 349 -11.25 18.82 -17.81
CA ILE A 349 -12.54 18.12 -17.66
C ILE A 349 -13.25 18.53 -16.36
N PRO A 350 -14.59 18.39 -16.29
CA PRO A 350 -15.35 18.64 -15.07
C PRO A 350 -14.80 17.91 -13.84
N GLY A 351 -14.84 18.56 -12.68
CA GLY A 351 -14.25 18.04 -11.44
C GLY A 351 -14.83 16.70 -10.99
N PHE A 352 -16.11 16.42 -11.26
CA PHE A 352 -16.72 15.13 -10.94
C PHE A 352 -16.09 13.97 -11.75
N ILE A 353 -15.73 14.22 -13.02
CA ILE A 353 -15.04 13.22 -13.87
C ILE A 353 -13.61 13.00 -13.38
N LYS A 354 -12.89 14.08 -13.00
CA LYS A 354 -11.57 13.96 -12.36
C LYS A 354 -11.61 13.07 -11.13
N ASN A 355 -12.66 13.21 -10.31
CA ASN A 355 -12.84 12.37 -9.12
C ASN A 355 -13.10 10.90 -9.48
N ILE A 356 -13.94 10.61 -10.48
CA ILE A 356 -14.18 9.24 -10.95
C ILE A 356 -12.88 8.60 -11.45
N ALA A 357 -12.14 9.27 -12.32
CA ALA A 357 -10.87 8.79 -12.85
C ALA A 357 -9.82 8.62 -11.75
N SER A 358 -9.69 9.60 -10.84
CA SER A 358 -8.77 9.51 -9.70
C SER A 358 -9.10 8.34 -8.79
N ASN A 359 -10.38 8.11 -8.49
CA ASN A 359 -10.82 6.97 -7.67
C ASN A 359 -10.57 5.64 -8.38
N TYR A 360 -10.79 5.58 -9.70
CA TYR A 360 -10.44 4.42 -10.50
C TYR A 360 -8.95 4.10 -10.39
N PHE A 361 -8.06 5.07 -10.63
CA PHE A 361 -6.61 4.84 -10.57
C PHE A 361 -6.16 4.35 -9.19
N LYS A 362 -6.72 4.95 -8.13
CA LYS A 362 -6.45 4.59 -6.75
C LYS A 362 -6.91 3.18 -6.39
N SER A 363 -8.04 2.74 -6.96
CA SER A 363 -8.66 1.46 -6.63
C SER A 363 -7.81 0.23 -6.97
N PHE A 364 -6.85 0.36 -7.88
CA PHE A 364 -5.94 -0.73 -8.23
C PHE A 364 -4.95 -1.08 -7.13
N TYR A 365 -4.57 -0.11 -6.29
CA TYR A 365 -3.35 -0.28 -5.50
C TYR A 365 -3.41 0.26 -4.09
N GLU A 366 -4.29 1.23 -3.78
CA GLU A 366 -4.19 1.92 -2.48
C GLU A 366 -4.52 1.02 -1.29
N THR A 367 -5.52 0.15 -1.41
CA THR A 367 -5.83 -0.83 -0.35
C THR A 367 -4.90 -2.03 -0.43
N GLN A 368 -4.59 -2.50 -1.65
CA GLN A 368 -3.68 -3.61 -1.90
C GLN A 368 -2.28 -3.40 -1.30
N LYS A 369 -1.69 -2.22 -1.50
CA LYS A 369 -0.36 -1.93 -0.93
C LYS A 369 -0.36 -1.94 0.60
N ILE A 370 -1.51 -1.69 1.24
CA ILE A 370 -1.64 -1.70 2.70
C ILE A 370 -1.72 -3.14 3.20
N THR A 371 -2.55 -3.97 2.56
CA THR A 371 -2.71 -5.38 2.91
C THR A 371 -1.44 -6.17 2.66
N GLU A 372 -0.62 -5.77 1.67
CA GLU A 372 0.73 -6.32 1.42
C GLU A 372 1.67 -6.27 2.62
N GLY A 373 1.39 -5.48 3.66
CA GLY A 373 2.08 -5.57 4.94
C GLY A 373 2.04 -6.99 5.53
N ALA A 374 0.93 -7.70 5.37
CA ALA A 374 0.82 -9.10 5.81
C ALA A 374 1.71 -10.03 4.96
N LEU A 375 1.81 -9.80 3.65
CA LEU A 375 2.71 -10.57 2.78
C LEU A 375 4.18 -10.27 3.09
N TYR A 376 4.51 -9.03 3.40
CA TYR A 376 5.84 -8.66 3.89
C TYR A 376 6.17 -9.38 5.21
N GLY A 377 5.22 -9.43 6.15
CA GLY A 377 5.39 -10.18 7.41
C GLY A 377 5.60 -11.68 7.17
N TYR A 378 4.91 -12.25 6.18
CA TYR A 378 5.16 -13.62 5.74
C TYR A 378 6.61 -13.79 5.25
N PHE A 379 7.05 -12.99 4.29
CA PHE A 379 8.42 -13.10 3.77
C PHE A 379 9.49 -12.83 4.82
N GLU A 380 9.25 -11.86 5.70
CA GLU A 380 10.13 -11.54 6.82
C GLU A 380 10.29 -12.72 7.77
N SER A 381 9.19 -13.32 8.21
CA SER A 381 9.23 -14.48 9.10
C SER A 381 9.88 -15.72 8.46
N ASN A 382 9.89 -15.80 7.13
CA ASN A 382 10.52 -16.90 6.37
C ASN A 382 11.95 -16.59 5.90
N GLY A 383 12.49 -15.40 6.20
CA GLY A 383 13.83 -14.97 5.77
C GLY A 383 13.96 -14.72 4.26
N ALA A 384 12.85 -14.51 3.54
CA ALA A 384 12.81 -14.33 2.09
C ALA A 384 13.19 -12.90 1.68
N LYS A 385 14.48 -12.57 1.81
CA LYS A 385 15.01 -11.20 1.63
C LYS A 385 14.77 -10.62 0.23
N GLU A 386 14.82 -11.45 -0.81
CA GLU A 386 14.60 -11.02 -2.19
C GLU A 386 13.15 -10.57 -2.40
N ASP A 387 12.18 -11.38 -1.96
CA ASP A 387 10.76 -11.04 -2.05
C ASP A 387 10.42 -9.81 -1.18
N MET A 388 11.05 -9.65 -0.02
CA MET A 388 10.93 -8.44 0.79
C MET A 388 11.44 -7.20 0.05
N ALA A 389 12.53 -7.31 -0.72
CA ALA A 389 13.06 -6.20 -1.50
C ALA A 389 12.08 -5.78 -2.60
N VAL A 390 11.50 -6.75 -3.31
CA VAL A 390 10.47 -6.49 -4.33
C VAL A 390 9.25 -5.80 -3.72
N LEU A 391 8.72 -6.32 -2.60
CA LEU A 391 7.57 -5.70 -1.92
C LEU A 391 7.87 -4.27 -1.46
N ARG A 392 9.08 -4.02 -0.95
CA ARG A 392 9.51 -2.67 -0.55
C ARG A 392 9.51 -1.71 -1.73
N GLU A 393 9.96 -2.15 -2.90
CA GLU A 393 9.98 -1.31 -4.09
C GLU A 393 8.58 -1.00 -4.63
N GLN A 394 7.65 -1.97 -4.62
CA GLN A 394 6.27 -1.73 -5.06
C GLN A 394 5.39 -1.05 -4.00
N TYR A 395 5.84 -0.93 -2.74
CA TYR A 395 5.08 -0.26 -1.68
C TYR A 395 4.93 1.26 -1.92
N LEU A 396 5.91 1.86 -2.60
CA LEU A 396 5.92 3.28 -3.01
C LEU A 396 5.63 4.28 -1.87
N ASN A 397 6.07 3.94 -0.64
CA ASN A 397 5.97 4.83 0.51
C ASN A 397 7.36 5.27 0.97
N PRO A 398 7.83 6.46 0.58
CA PRO A 398 9.17 6.94 0.91
C PRO A 398 9.33 7.36 2.38
N PHE A 399 8.26 7.34 3.18
CA PHE A 399 8.32 7.56 4.63
C PHE A 399 8.59 6.28 5.41
N ASP A 400 8.74 5.15 4.72
CA ASP A 400 9.01 3.86 5.32
C ASP A 400 10.27 3.26 4.70
N ASN A 401 11.24 2.90 5.54
CA ASN A 401 12.48 2.28 5.08
C ASN A 401 12.39 0.74 5.11
N LEU A 402 11.38 0.16 5.78
CA LEU A 402 11.18 -1.29 5.98
C LEU A 402 12.43 -2.07 6.42
N LYS A 403 13.45 -1.38 6.95
CA LYS A 403 14.70 -1.97 7.44
C LYS A 403 14.57 -2.28 8.93
N LEU A 404 15.21 -3.37 9.38
CA LEU A 404 15.32 -3.77 10.78
C LEU A 404 16.76 -3.76 11.27
#